data_AF-A0A1H7HU17-F1
#
_entry.id   AF-A0A1H7HU17-F1
#
_cell.length_a   1.000
_cell.length_b   1.000
_cell.length_c   1.000
_cell.angle_alpha   90.00
_cell.angle_beta   90.00
_cell.angle_gamma   90.00
#
_symmetry.space_group_name_H-M   'P 1'
#
loop_
_entity.id
_entity.type
_entity.pdbx_description
1 polymer ?
#
loop_
_entity_poly.entity_id
_entity_poly.type
_entity_poly.pdbx_seq_one_letter_code
_entity_poly.pdbx_strand_id
1 'polypeptide(L)'
;MNKTSFPEALSRCVKIDQWIFEVKSVRAIRVNEFGQPYSATANITLNGDSAYIDGLLTKEGEDFNREDYQAFVKLTQQLELKSFNFDRFKKQRRVSHTVKVAPIEPLAPELKLVKA
;
A
#
# COMPACT_ATOMS: atom_id res chain seq x y z
N MET A 1 12.75 23.88 -3.92
CA MET A 1 11.30 23.73 -3.71
C MET A 1 10.95 22.28 -3.95
N ASN A 2 10.74 21.50 -2.90
CA ASN A 2 10.42 20.08 -3.02
C ASN A 2 8.92 19.96 -3.29
N LYS A 3 8.54 19.55 -4.50
CA LYS A 3 7.17 19.15 -4.80
C LYS A 3 6.90 17.86 -4.02
N THR A 4 6.22 17.98 -2.88
CA THR A 4 5.64 16.82 -2.21
C THR A 4 4.49 16.36 -3.09
N SER A 5 4.77 15.46 -4.04
CA SER A 5 3.75 14.82 -4.85
C SER A 5 2.91 13.92 -3.94
N PHE A 6 1.62 14.21 -3.83
CA PHE A 6 0.68 13.31 -3.17
C PHE A 6 0.60 12.01 -3.99
N PRO A 7 0.41 10.85 -3.33
CA PRO A 7 0.24 9.59 -4.05
C PRO A 7 -1.01 9.68 -4.94
N GLU A 8 -0.89 9.35 -6.22
CA GLU A 8 -2.04 9.23 -7.12
C GLU A 8 -2.82 7.94 -6.80
N ALA A 9 -4.15 8.00 -6.86
CA ALA A 9 -5.02 6.84 -6.63
C ALA A 9 -4.84 5.80 -7.76
N LEU A 10 -4.67 4.54 -7.38
CA LEU A 10 -4.54 3.41 -8.28
C LEU A 10 -5.89 2.74 -8.48
N SER A 11 -6.32 2.58 -9.74
CA SER A 11 -7.54 1.81 -10.02
C SER A 11 -7.36 0.35 -9.61
N ARG A 12 -8.29 -0.16 -8.80
CA ARG A 12 -8.35 -1.58 -8.41
C ARG A 12 -9.08 -2.44 -9.43
N CYS A 13 -9.76 -1.84 -10.40
CA CYS A 13 -10.59 -2.55 -11.36
C CYS A 13 -10.25 -2.16 -12.79
N VAL A 14 -10.36 -3.14 -13.70
CA VAL A 14 -10.29 -2.94 -15.15
C VAL A 14 -11.49 -3.63 -15.78
N LYS A 15 -12.16 -2.95 -16.72
CA LYS A 15 -13.26 -3.52 -17.50
C LYS A 15 -12.76 -3.94 -18.88
N ILE A 16 -13.03 -5.19 -19.26
CA ILE A 16 -12.76 -5.72 -20.60
C ILE A 16 -14.03 -6.42 -21.06
N ASP A 17 -14.62 -5.93 -22.14
CA ASP A 17 -15.93 -6.36 -22.65
C ASP A 17 -17.01 -6.36 -21.56
N GLN A 18 -17.56 -7.54 -21.25
CA GLN A 18 -18.60 -7.75 -20.24
C GLN A 18 -18.04 -8.11 -18.86
N TRP A 19 -16.72 -8.18 -18.70
CA TRP A 19 -16.06 -8.59 -17.47
C TRP A 19 -15.46 -7.40 -16.72
N ILE A 20 -15.58 -7.43 -15.40
CA ILE A 20 -14.83 -6.57 -14.49
C ILE A 20 -13.80 -7.45 -13.77
N PHE A 21 -12.54 -7.10 -13.92
CA PHE A 21 -11.42 -7.71 -13.20
C PHE A 21 -11.08 -6.82 -12.01
N GLU A 22 -10.97 -7.40 -10.83
CA GLU A 22 -10.61 -6.70 -9.59
C GLU A 22 -9.28 -7.22 -9.05
N VAL A 23 -8.41 -6.31 -8.61
CA VAL A 23 -7.22 -6.64 -7.83
C VAL A 23 -7.66 -7.19 -6.47
N LYS A 24 -7.41 -8.49 -6.24
CA LYS A 24 -7.66 -9.16 -4.96
C LYS A 24 -6.41 -9.38 -4.12
N SER A 25 -5.24 -9.48 -4.74
CA SER A 25 -3.99 -9.72 -4.04
C SER A 25 -2.85 -8.94 -4.69
N VAL A 26 -1.92 -8.48 -3.86
CA VAL A 26 -0.69 -7.80 -4.26
C VAL A 26 0.48 -8.52 -3.60
N ARG A 27 1.49 -8.88 -4.38
CA ARG A 27 2.78 -9.33 -3.87
C ARG A 27 3.73 -8.15 -3.80
N ALA A 28 4.23 -7.85 -2.61
CA ALA A 28 5.24 -6.83 -2.39
C ALA A 28 6.63 -7.50 -2.32
N ILE A 29 7.61 -6.93 -3.02
CA ILE A 29 9.02 -7.32 -2.93
C ILE A 29 9.88 -6.07 -2.82
N ARG A 30 10.84 -6.07 -1.87
CA ARG A 30 11.79 -4.97 -1.68
C ARG A 30 13.05 -5.24 -2.50
N VAL A 31 13.17 -4.53 -3.61
CA VAL A 31 14.28 -4.69 -4.58
C VAL A 31 14.48 -3.38 -5.34
N ASN A 32 15.68 -3.14 -5.85
CA ASN A 32 15.98 -1.96 -6.66
C ASN A 32 15.32 -2.06 -8.04
N GLU A 33 15.41 -3.22 -8.68
CA GLU A 33 14.89 -3.47 -10.03
C GLU A 33 14.18 -4.81 -10.08
N PHE A 34 13.10 -4.88 -10.88
CA PHE A 34 12.34 -6.10 -11.05
C PHE A 34 13.21 -7.20 -11.70
N GLY A 35 13.11 -8.42 -11.18
CA GLY A 35 13.90 -9.57 -11.63
C GLY A 35 15.19 -9.80 -10.86
N GLN A 36 15.65 -8.83 -10.05
CA GLN A 36 16.78 -9.03 -9.15
C GLN A 36 16.37 -9.76 -7.86
N PRO A 37 17.33 -10.36 -7.11
CA PRO A 37 17.07 -10.89 -5.78
C PRO A 37 16.54 -9.81 -4.83
N TYR A 38 15.39 -10.05 -4.20
CA TYR A 38 14.78 -9.13 -3.25
C TYR A 38 15.29 -9.35 -1.82
N SER A 39 15.29 -8.29 -1.01
CA SER A 39 15.69 -8.33 0.41
C SER A 39 14.52 -8.47 1.37
N ALA A 40 13.29 -8.27 0.91
CA ALA A 40 12.07 -8.54 1.68
C ALA A 40 10.90 -8.90 0.76
N THR A 41 9.90 -9.59 1.30
CA THR A 41 8.65 -9.92 0.61
C THR A 41 7.47 -9.82 1.57
N ALA A 42 6.27 -9.59 1.04
CA ALA A 42 5.00 -9.75 1.75
C ALA A 42 3.88 -10.05 0.76
N ASN A 43 2.81 -10.70 1.21
CA ASN A 43 1.57 -10.81 0.46
C ASN A 43 0.50 -9.95 1.11
N ILE A 44 -0.31 -9.31 0.27
CA ILE A 44 -1.33 -8.38 0.69
C ILE A 44 -2.64 -8.82 0.04
N THR A 45 -3.62 -9.20 0.85
CA THR A 45 -4.94 -9.61 0.39
C THR A 45 -5.94 -8.49 0.63
N LEU A 46 -6.70 -8.11 -0.39
CA LEU A 46 -7.66 -7.00 -0.34
C LEU A 46 -9.07 -7.53 -0.06
N ASN A 47 -9.68 -7.04 1.02
CA ASN A 47 -11.00 -7.41 1.52
C ASN A 47 -11.86 -6.16 1.71
N GLY A 48 -12.67 -5.83 0.70
CA GLY A 48 -13.50 -4.63 0.72
C GLY A 48 -12.64 -3.37 0.79
N ASP A 49 -12.78 -2.61 1.88
CA ASP A 49 -12.02 -1.40 2.17
C ASP A 49 -10.82 -1.63 3.12
N SER A 50 -10.41 -2.89 3.30
CA SER A 50 -9.30 -3.26 4.17
C SER A 50 -8.32 -4.21 3.48
N ALA A 51 -7.07 -4.22 3.95
CA ALA A 51 -6.08 -5.21 3.55
C ALA A 51 -5.67 -6.11 4.73
N TYR A 52 -5.20 -7.31 4.42
CA TYR A 52 -4.47 -8.17 5.34
C TYR A 52 -3.09 -8.48 4.75
N ILE A 53 -2.04 -8.29 5.55
CA ILE A 53 -0.65 -8.49 5.17
C ILE A 53 -0.13 -9.72 5.91
N ASP A 54 0.38 -10.67 5.15
CA ASP A 54 1.07 -11.85 5.65
C ASP A 54 2.40 -12.06 4.91
N GLY A 55 3.13 -13.09 5.33
CA GLY A 55 4.37 -13.48 4.66
C GLY A 55 5.43 -12.39 4.67
N LEU A 56 5.34 -11.42 5.59
CA LEU A 56 6.35 -10.37 5.74
C LEU A 56 7.63 -11.00 6.26
N LEU A 57 8.59 -11.17 5.35
CA LEU A 57 9.88 -11.78 5.61
C LEU A 57 10.99 -10.89 5.06
N THR A 58 12.05 -10.73 5.83
CA THR A 58 13.29 -10.07 5.40
C THR A 58 14.39 -11.11 5.23
N LYS A 59 15.36 -10.81 4.37
CA LYS A 59 16.59 -11.58 4.26
C LYS A 59 17.38 -11.48 5.58
N GLU A 60 18.21 -12.47 5.85
CA GLU A 60 19.11 -12.44 7.01
C GLU A 60 19.98 -11.18 7.02
N GLY A 61 20.08 -10.53 8.19
CA GLY A 61 20.82 -9.28 8.39
C GLY A 61 20.06 -8.01 7.96
N GLU A 62 18.84 -8.15 7.43
CA GLU A 62 18.00 -7.03 7.00
C GLU A 62 16.81 -6.84 7.94
N ASP A 63 16.55 -5.59 8.31
CA ASP A 63 15.42 -5.21 9.14
C ASP A 63 14.28 -4.62 8.31
N PHE A 64 13.07 -4.83 8.83
CA PHE A 64 11.89 -4.09 8.40
C PHE A 64 11.83 -2.78 9.19
N ASN A 65 12.02 -1.66 8.50
CA ASN A 65 12.19 -0.35 9.13
C ASN A 65 10.94 0.55 8.97
N ARG A 66 11.08 1.81 9.37
CA ARG A 66 9.98 2.78 9.32
C ARG A 66 9.61 3.13 7.89
N GLU A 67 10.59 3.24 7.01
CA GLU A 67 10.43 3.56 5.59
C GLU A 67 9.65 2.46 4.87
N ASP A 68 9.98 1.20 5.17
CA ASP A 68 9.21 0.04 4.69
C ASP A 68 7.76 0.14 5.15
N TYR A 69 7.51 0.36 6.44
CA TYR A 69 6.15 0.54 6.97
C TYR A 69 5.39 1.66 6.24
N GLN A 70 6.04 2.79 5.96
CA GLN A 70 5.41 3.88 5.21
C GLN A 70 5.07 3.49 3.78
N ALA A 71 5.80 2.58 3.15
CA ALA A 71 5.43 2.05 1.83
C ALA A 71 4.09 1.30 1.87
N PHE A 72 3.83 0.52 2.92
CA PHE A 72 2.53 -0.16 3.10
C PHE A 72 1.39 0.81 3.39
N VAL A 73 1.64 1.86 4.18
CA VAL A 73 0.66 2.94 4.39
C VAL A 73 0.32 3.62 3.05
N LYS A 74 1.34 4.01 2.28
CA LYS A 74 1.15 4.65 0.96
C LYS A 74 0.39 3.75 -0.02
N LEU A 75 0.74 2.47 -0.10
CA LEU A 75 0.01 1.52 -0.93
C LEU A 75 -1.46 1.43 -0.52
N THR A 76 -1.74 1.34 0.79
CA THR A 76 -3.10 1.30 1.33
C THR A 76 -3.88 2.56 0.96
N GLN A 77 -3.24 3.73 1.04
CA GLN A 77 -3.80 5.02 0.61
C GLN A 77 -4.10 5.04 -0.89
N GLN A 78 -3.14 4.65 -1.72
CA GLN A 78 -3.27 4.66 -3.19
C GLN A 78 -4.33 3.69 -3.69
N LEU A 79 -4.54 2.57 -2.98
CA LEU A 79 -5.61 1.62 -3.28
C LEU A 79 -6.97 2.03 -2.67
N GLU A 80 -7.06 3.22 -2.06
CA GLU A 80 -8.25 3.78 -1.41
C GLU A 80 -8.83 2.89 -0.30
N LEU A 81 -7.95 2.19 0.41
CA LEU A 81 -8.31 1.34 1.53
C LEU A 81 -8.26 2.16 2.84
N LYS A 82 -9.16 1.85 3.77
CA LYS A 82 -9.26 2.53 5.08
C LYS A 82 -8.32 1.95 6.12
N SER A 83 -7.86 0.72 5.92
CA SER A 83 -7.02 0.03 6.90
C SER A 83 -6.25 -1.13 6.31
N PHE A 84 -5.21 -1.54 7.03
CA PHE A 84 -4.58 -2.83 6.82
C PHE A 84 -4.33 -3.54 8.15
N ASN A 85 -4.26 -4.85 8.10
CA ASN A 85 -4.04 -5.74 9.24
C ASN A 85 -2.77 -6.54 9.02
N PHE A 86 -1.99 -6.77 10.06
CA PHE A 86 -0.86 -7.68 10.01
C PHE A 86 -0.65 -8.35 11.36
N ASP A 87 -0.04 -9.53 11.33
CA ASP A 87 0.31 -10.25 12.55
C ASP A 87 1.76 -10.00 12.94
N ARG A 88 1.97 -9.73 14.23
CA ARG A 88 3.30 -9.66 14.82
C ARG A 88 3.41 -10.65 15.97
N PHE A 89 4.54 -11.34 16.06
CA PHE A 89 4.88 -12.10 17.25
C PHE A 89 5.51 -11.18 18.30
N LYS A 90 4.87 -11.05 19.47
CA LYS A 90 5.36 -10.28 20.62
C LYS A 90 5.15 -11.09 21.89
N LYS A 91 6.20 -11.25 22.70
CA LYS A 91 6.18 -12.06 23.95
C LYS A 91 5.66 -13.49 23.72
N GLN A 92 6.17 -14.19 22.68
CA GLN A 92 5.77 -15.56 22.32
C GLN A 92 4.28 -15.74 21.97
N ARG A 93 3.57 -14.66 21.64
CA ARG A 93 2.18 -14.70 21.18
C ARG A 93 2.03 -13.95 19.87
N ARG A 94 1.18 -14.48 18.99
CA ARG A 94 0.74 -13.76 17.80
C ARG A 94 -0.23 -12.67 18.23
N VAL A 95 0.04 -11.43 17.83
CA VAL A 95 -0.80 -10.27 18.07
C VAL A 95 -1.15 -9.67 16.72
N SER A 96 -2.44 -9.60 16.42
CA SER A 96 -2.94 -8.91 15.22
C SER A 96 -3.00 -7.41 15.48
N HIS A 97 -2.48 -6.64 14.53
CA HIS A 97 -2.50 -5.19 14.57
C HIS A 97 -3.27 -4.66 13.37
N THR A 98 -4.28 -3.84 13.66
CA THR A 98 -5.03 -3.07 12.65
C THR A 98 -4.51 -1.65 12.63
N VAL A 99 -4.12 -1.18 11.45
CA VAL A 99 -3.70 0.19 11.21
C VAL A 99 -4.79 0.88 10.40
N LYS A 100 -5.34 1.97 10.94
CA LYS A 100 -6.22 2.86 10.19
C LYS A 100 -5.38 3.83 9.37
N VAL A 101 -5.81 4.06 8.14
CA VAL A 101 -5.10 4.89 7.17
C VAL A 101 -6.01 6.05 6.77
N ALA A 102 -5.47 7.27 6.82
CA ALA A 102 -6.19 8.46 6.40
C ALA A 102 -6.31 8.47 4.87
N PRO A 103 -7.48 8.86 4.31
CA PRO A 103 -7.64 9.04 2.87
C PRO A 103 -6.61 10.01 2.28
N ILE A 104 -6.31 9.86 1.00
CA ILE A 104 -5.56 10.87 0.24
C ILE A 104 -6.50 12.07 0.09
N GLU A 105 -6.14 13.23 0.63
CA GLU A 105 -6.88 14.45 0.35
C GLU A 105 -6.74 14.78 -1.14
N PRO A 106 -7.84 14.87 -1.90
CA PRO A 106 -7.74 15.32 -3.28
C PRO A 106 -7.22 16.76 -3.27
N LEU A 107 -6.16 17.02 -4.03
CA LEU A 107 -5.73 18.37 -4.36
C LEU A 107 -6.94 19.10 -4.94
N ALA A 108 -7.56 19.97 -4.14
CA ALA A 108 -8.57 20.89 -4.64
C ALA A 108 -7.94 21.61 -5.84
N PRO A 109 -8.56 21.59 -7.03
CA PRO A 109 -8.00 22.28 -8.18
C PRO A 109 -7.81 23.76 -7.81
N GLU A 110 -6.61 24.28 -8.04
CA GLU A 110 -6.31 25.70 -7.82
C GLU A 110 -7.11 26.50 -8.84
N LEU A 111 -8.32 26.92 -8.45
CA LEU A 111 -9.21 27.70 -9.30
C LEU A 111 -8.56 29.06 -9.57
N LYS A 112 -8.01 29.24 -10.78
CA LYS A 112 -7.52 30.54 -11.23
C LYS A 112 -8.68 31.33 -11.81
N LEU A 113 -9.00 32.46 -11.18
CA LEU A 113 -9.97 33.41 -11.72
C LEU A 113 -9.42 34.00 -13.03
N VAL A 114 -10.11 33.74 -14.15
CA VAL A 114 -9.83 34.40 -15.42
C VAL A 114 -10.57 35.73 -15.43
N LYS A 115 -9.85 36.84 -15.66
CA LYS A 115 -10.48 38.15 -15.89
C LYS A 115 -11.19 38.11 -17.25
N ALA A 116 -12.48 38.49 -17.25
CA ALA A 116 -13.29 38.70 -18.45
C ALA A 116 -12.91 40.00 -19.17
#